data_AF-A0A3E0QS10-F1
#
_entry.id   AF-A0A3E0QS10-F1
#
_cell.length_a   1.000
_cell.length_b   1.000
_cell.length_c   1.000
_cell.angle_alpha   90.00
_cell.angle_beta   90.00
_cell.angle_gamma   90.00
#
_symmetry.space_group_name_H-M   'P 1'
#
loop_
_entity.id
_entity.type
_entity.pdbx_description
1 polymer ?
#
loop_
_entity_poly.entity_id
_entity_poly.type
_entity_poly.pdbx_seq_one_letter_code
_entity_poly.pdbx_strand_id
1 'polypeptide(L)'
;MCAQLRKIMNTTTYRKRVPSSIQSARRDALNVQSSKHPAREEIKRCLGTHTLTAVVEEDMQTLASMPQVNGLIAFLCTLTKDGRVIAQGRGSAVLSPTNRFVSRAIACAFNSALSDSVIRATKVLDTFRSKDEREAVEEAYKDYASEPATEKQRDYLTQLVHINCEEEERERWLSQINAGELTKDEASRAIAQFAN
;
A
#
# COMPACT_ATOMS: atom_id res chain seq x y z
N MET A 1 -15.04 -40.63 65.23
CA MET A 1 -15.19 -39.31 64.58
C MET A 1 -14.38 -39.33 63.30
N CYS A 2 -15.01 -39.61 62.15
CA CYS A 2 -14.38 -39.61 60.83
C CYS A 2 -14.58 -38.23 60.19
N ALA A 3 -13.50 -37.50 59.93
CA ALA A 3 -13.55 -36.25 59.17
C ALA A 3 -13.07 -36.51 57.74
N GLN A 4 -13.99 -36.33 56.79
CA GLN A 4 -13.78 -36.49 55.35
C GLN A 4 -12.76 -35.49 54.79
N LEU A 5 -11.81 -36.03 54.02
CA LEU A 5 -10.87 -35.33 53.15
C LEU A 5 -11.62 -34.47 52.11
N ARG A 6 -11.48 -33.15 52.22
CA ARG A 6 -11.88 -32.22 51.16
C ARG A 6 -10.87 -32.28 50.01
N LYS A 7 -11.33 -32.75 48.86
CA LYS A 7 -10.61 -32.76 47.58
C LYS A 7 -10.48 -31.31 47.07
N ILE A 8 -9.27 -30.78 47.04
CA ILE A 8 -8.97 -29.43 46.52
C ILE A 8 -9.05 -29.49 44.99
N MET A 9 -9.87 -28.61 44.42
CA MET A 9 -10.23 -28.54 43.01
C MET A 9 -9.08 -27.91 42.22
N ASN A 10 -8.60 -28.60 41.18
CA ASN A 10 -7.47 -28.17 40.34
C ASN A 10 -7.74 -26.82 39.66
N THR A 11 -6.80 -25.91 39.81
CA THR A 11 -6.70 -24.62 39.13
C THR A 11 -6.55 -24.83 37.62
N THR A 12 -7.56 -24.42 36.86
CA THR A 12 -7.48 -24.28 35.40
C THR A 12 -6.46 -23.19 35.08
N THR A 13 -5.24 -23.60 34.75
CA THR A 13 -4.19 -22.71 34.25
C THR A 13 -4.59 -22.23 32.85
N TYR A 14 -5.20 -21.04 32.78
CA TYR A 14 -5.43 -20.34 31.53
C TYR A 14 -4.07 -20.03 30.88
N ARG A 15 -3.63 -20.86 29.94
CA ARG A 15 -2.47 -20.55 29.11
C ARG A 15 -2.84 -19.35 28.23
N LYS A 16 -2.31 -18.17 28.57
CA LYS A 16 -2.32 -17.02 27.66
C LYS A 16 -1.79 -17.50 26.31
N ARG A 17 -2.63 -17.41 25.26
CA ARG A 17 -2.19 -17.65 23.89
C ARG A 17 -1.05 -16.68 23.62
N VAL A 18 0.16 -17.19 23.53
CA VAL A 18 1.31 -16.43 23.03
C VAL A 18 1.01 -16.24 21.54
N PRO A 19 0.81 -14.99 21.07
CA PRO A 19 0.60 -14.74 19.65
C PRO A 19 1.81 -15.28 18.90
N SER A 20 1.57 -15.90 17.74
CA SER A 20 2.68 -16.37 16.90
C SER A 20 3.55 -15.17 16.52
N SER A 21 4.85 -15.40 16.32
CA SER A 21 5.80 -14.36 15.86
C SER A 21 5.29 -13.62 14.62
N ILE A 22 4.53 -14.31 13.76
CA ILE A 22 3.86 -13.76 12.57
C ILE A 22 2.75 -12.77 12.94
N GLN A 23 1.96 -13.05 13.99
CA GLN A 23 0.90 -12.14 14.43
C GLN A 23 1.45 -10.87 15.09
N SER A 24 2.58 -10.97 15.80
CA SER A 24 3.30 -9.79 16.31
C SER A 24 3.95 -9.00 15.17
N ALA A 25 4.65 -9.66 14.26
CA ALA A 25 5.31 -9.00 13.12
C ALA A 25 4.30 -8.32 12.19
N ARG A 26 3.13 -8.92 11.94
CA ARG A 26 2.04 -8.30 11.17
C ARG A 26 1.44 -7.08 11.87
N ARG A 27 1.34 -7.09 13.21
CA ARG A 27 0.88 -5.92 13.96
C ARG A 27 1.88 -4.77 13.89
N ASP A 28 3.17 -5.09 13.98
CA ASP A 28 4.24 -4.10 13.90
C ASP A 28 4.39 -3.55 12.47
N ALA A 29 4.18 -4.38 11.45
CA ALA A 29 4.15 -3.97 10.04
C ALA A 29 2.96 -3.06 9.68
N LEU A 30 1.88 -3.07 10.46
CA LEU A 30 0.76 -2.13 10.30
C LEU A 30 0.95 -0.85 11.12
N ASN A 31 1.99 -0.78 11.95
CA ASN A 31 2.25 0.38 12.78
C ASN A 31 3.03 1.46 12.01
N VAL A 32 2.28 2.28 11.28
CA VAL A 32 2.78 3.46 10.53
C VAL A 32 3.45 4.50 11.44
N GLN A 33 3.26 4.42 12.77
CA GLN A 33 3.95 5.29 13.71
C GLN A 33 5.38 4.83 14.05
N SER A 34 5.77 3.62 13.66
CA SER A 34 7.15 3.16 13.85
C SER A 34 8.12 3.97 12.99
N SER A 35 9.28 4.31 13.55
CA SER A 35 10.31 5.14 12.89
C SER A 35 10.83 4.52 11.58
N LYS A 36 10.88 3.19 11.51
CA LYS A 36 11.39 2.41 10.38
C LYS A 36 10.32 1.98 9.37
N HIS A 37 9.11 2.55 9.43
CA HIS A 37 8.05 2.15 8.52
C HIS A 37 8.28 2.74 7.11
N PRO A 38 8.22 1.96 6.02
CA PRO A 38 8.45 2.44 4.66
C PRO A 38 7.48 3.57 4.27
N ALA A 39 6.20 3.48 4.68
CA ALA A 39 5.24 4.56 4.47
C ALA A 39 5.67 5.92 5.09
N ARG A 40 6.47 5.95 6.17
CA ARG A 40 6.99 7.22 6.70
C ARG A 40 8.05 7.83 5.80
N GLU A 41 8.84 7.01 5.11
CA GLU A 41 9.81 7.48 4.14
C GLU A 41 9.11 8.12 2.94
N GLU A 42 8.06 7.47 2.43
CA GLU A 42 7.21 8.02 1.36
C GLU A 42 6.51 9.32 1.79
N ILE A 43 5.97 9.37 3.01
CA ILE A 43 5.40 10.60 3.56
C ILE A 43 6.46 11.70 3.56
N LYS A 44 7.67 11.42 4.07
CA LYS A 44 8.77 12.40 4.11
C LYS A 44 9.16 12.90 2.71
N ARG A 45 9.14 12.06 1.68
CA ARG A 45 9.38 12.47 0.29
C ARG A 45 8.29 13.40 -0.24
N CYS A 46 7.05 13.20 0.18
CA CYS A 46 5.93 14.04 -0.21
C CYS A 46 5.91 15.39 0.52
N LEU A 47 6.52 15.48 1.72
CA LEU A 47 6.63 16.72 2.47
C LEU A 47 7.50 17.76 1.73
N GLY A 48 7.08 19.01 1.78
CA GLY A 48 7.81 20.12 1.16
C GLY A 48 6.88 21.07 0.44
N THR A 49 7.48 22.02 -0.29
CA THR A 49 6.75 22.96 -1.14
C THR A 49 6.86 22.49 -2.58
N HIS A 50 5.71 22.27 -3.22
CA HIS A 50 5.62 21.90 -4.63
C HIS A 50 4.99 23.04 -5.40
N THR A 51 5.76 23.68 -6.27
CA THR A 51 5.25 24.81 -7.07
C THR A 51 4.49 24.28 -8.28
N LEU A 52 3.20 24.61 -8.34
CA LEU A 52 2.33 24.37 -9.49
C LEU A 52 1.91 25.71 -10.06
N THR A 53 1.93 25.82 -11.39
CA THR A 53 1.49 27.05 -12.07
C THR A 53 0.13 26.78 -12.72
N ALA A 54 -0.88 27.54 -12.29
CA ALA A 54 -2.22 27.53 -12.88
C ALA A 54 -2.37 28.72 -13.82
N VAL A 55 -2.67 28.45 -15.09
CA VAL A 55 -3.02 29.46 -16.09
C VAL A 55 -4.51 29.33 -16.35
N VAL A 56 -5.26 30.42 -16.13
CA VAL A 56 -6.72 30.43 -16.32
C VAL A 56 -7.08 31.39 -17.44
N GLU A 57 -7.84 30.87 -18.40
CA GLU A 57 -8.26 31.56 -19.61
C GLU A 57 -9.77 31.39 -19.81
N GLU A 58 -10.36 32.21 -20.67
CA GLU A 58 -11.75 32.06 -21.09
C GLU A 58 -11.89 30.81 -21.99
N ASP A 59 -12.86 29.94 -21.69
CA ASP A 59 -13.07 28.71 -22.44
C ASP A 59 -13.96 28.95 -23.67
N MET A 60 -13.32 29.44 -24.74
CA MET A 60 -13.97 29.68 -26.02
C MET A 60 -14.60 28.42 -26.62
N GLN A 61 -14.08 27.23 -26.33
CA GLN A 61 -14.62 25.99 -26.87
C GLN A 61 -15.96 25.63 -26.20
N THR A 62 -16.06 25.79 -24.89
CA THR A 62 -17.34 25.58 -24.18
C THR A 62 -18.37 26.61 -24.63
N LEU A 63 -17.98 27.88 -24.75
CA LEU A 63 -18.86 28.94 -25.25
C LEU A 63 -19.37 28.65 -26.68
N ALA A 64 -18.49 28.21 -27.57
CA ALA A 64 -18.87 27.85 -28.95
C ALA A 64 -19.76 26.60 -29.01
N SER A 65 -19.65 25.68 -28.06
CA SER A 65 -20.46 24.45 -28.01
C SER A 65 -21.88 24.65 -27.49
N MET A 66 -22.13 25.75 -26.76
CA MET A 66 -23.41 26.04 -26.11
C MET A 66 -23.94 27.45 -26.42
N PRO A 67 -24.08 27.84 -27.71
CA PRO A 67 -24.49 29.19 -28.09
C PRO A 67 -25.92 29.54 -27.64
N GLN A 68 -26.76 28.53 -27.39
CA GLN A 68 -28.14 28.71 -26.92
C GLN A 68 -28.25 29.17 -25.46
N VAL A 69 -27.18 29.07 -24.66
CA VAL A 69 -27.20 29.40 -23.23
C VAL A 69 -26.78 30.85 -23.03
N ASN A 70 -27.76 31.73 -22.97
CA ASN A 70 -27.52 33.16 -22.70
C ASN A 70 -26.90 33.37 -21.32
N GLY A 71 -25.85 34.19 -21.26
CA GLY A 71 -25.15 34.51 -20.01
C GLY A 71 -24.22 33.40 -19.52
N LEU A 72 -23.90 32.40 -20.34
CA LEU A 72 -22.89 31.41 -20.03
C LEU A 72 -21.50 32.07 -19.93
N ILE A 73 -20.81 31.79 -18.83
CA ILE A 73 -19.39 32.08 -18.64
C ILE A 73 -18.66 30.77 -18.45
N ALA A 74 -17.48 30.63 -19.03
CA ALA A 74 -16.69 29.41 -18.95
C ALA A 74 -15.19 29.73 -18.83
N PHE A 75 -14.52 28.96 -17.98
CA PHE A 75 -13.08 29.06 -17.71
C PHE A 75 -12.40 27.74 -18.02
N LEU A 76 -11.20 27.85 -18.59
CA LEU A 76 -10.26 26.76 -18.78
C LEU A 76 -9.06 27.01 -17.86
N CYS A 77 -8.75 26.04 -16.99
CA CYS A 77 -7.59 26.09 -16.11
C CYS A 77 -6.57 25.03 -16.57
N THR A 78 -5.40 25.49 -17.01
CA THR A 78 -4.27 24.62 -17.35
C THR A 78 -3.26 24.62 -16.21
N LEU A 79 -3.03 23.44 -15.61
CA LEU A 79 -2.00 23.23 -14.59
C LEU A 79 -0.72 22.74 -15.23
N THR A 80 0.37 23.41 -14.89
CA THR A 80 1.73 23.06 -15.31
C THR A 80 2.65 22.85 -14.11
N LYS A 81 3.60 21.94 -14.28
CA LYS A 81 4.71 21.70 -13.36
C LYS A 81 5.97 21.51 -14.18
N ASP A 82 7.04 22.21 -13.81
CA ASP A 82 8.34 22.13 -14.48
C ASP A 82 8.24 22.35 -16.01
N GLY A 83 7.37 23.29 -16.42
CA GLY A 83 7.10 23.61 -17.84
C GLY A 83 6.27 22.59 -18.60
N ARG A 84 5.80 21.51 -17.96
CA ARG A 84 4.95 20.48 -18.58
C ARG A 84 3.50 20.63 -18.13
N VAL A 85 2.57 20.47 -19.06
CA VAL A 85 1.14 20.43 -18.76
C VAL A 85 0.81 19.10 -18.08
N ILE A 86 0.24 19.18 -16.87
CA ILE A 86 -0.21 18.00 -16.12
C ILE A 86 -1.69 17.75 -16.39
N ALA A 87 -2.50 18.81 -16.34
CA ALA A 87 -3.93 18.69 -16.42
C ALA A 87 -4.59 19.97 -16.95
N GLN A 88 -5.76 19.79 -17.55
CA GLN A 88 -6.66 20.86 -17.92
C GLN A 88 -8.03 20.59 -17.30
N GLY A 89 -8.56 21.59 -16.62
CA GLY A 89 -9.89 21.54 -16.01
C GLY A 89 -10.79 22.64 -16.56
N ARG A 90 -12.10 22.36 -16.59
CA ARG A 90 -13.11 23.30 -17.09
C ARG A 90 -14.14 23.62 -16.02
N GLY A 91 -14.64 24.83 -16.03
CA GLY A 91 -15.70 25.27 -15.12
C GLY A 91 -16.56 26.34 -15.76
N SER A 92 -17.86 26.26 -15.57
CA SER A 92 -18.81 27.19 -16.18
C SER A 92 -19.92 27.55 -15.20
N ALA A 93 -20.51 28.73 -15.39
CA ALA A 93 -21.71 29.16 -14.70
C ALA A 93 -22.61 29.93 -15.66
N VAL A 94 -23.91 30.00 -15.35
CA VAL A 94 -24.88 30.77 -16.13
C VAL A 94 -25.31 31.97 -15.31
N LEU A 95 -25.14 33.15 -15.89
CA LEU A 95 -25.63 34.41 -15.35
C LEU A 95 -27.07 34.61 -15.79
N SER A 96 -27.99 34.55 -14.82
CA SER A 96 -29.40 34.87 -15.03
C SER A 96 -29.76 36.20 -14.36
N PRO A 97 -30.81 36.89 -14.83
CA PRO A 97 -31.34 38.09 -14.16
C PRO A 97 -31.81 37.83 -12.71
N THR A 98 -32.15 36.57 -12.40
CA THR A 98 -32.48 36.14 -11.03
C THR A 98 -31.25 36.04 -10.11
N ASN A 99 -30.03 36.04 -10.68
CA ASN A 99 -28.80 35.89 -9.94
C ASN A 99 -28.30 37.27 -9.45
N ARG A 100 -28.67 37.61 -8.21
CA ARG A 100 -28.28 38.90 -7.59
C ARG A 100 -26.76 39.08 -7.43
N PHE A 101 -25.99 37.99 -7.43
CA PHE A 101 -24.56 38.00 -7.10
C PHE A 101 -23.69 37.50 -8.25
N VAL A 102 -23.52 38.33 -9.29
CA VAL A 102 -22.69 38.02 -10.47
C VAL A 102 -21.27 37.59 -10.09
N SER A 103 -20.61 38.34 -9.19
CA SER A 103 -19.24 38.02 -8.74
C SER A 103 -19.13 36.64 -8.10
N ARG A 104 -20.17 36.17 -7.40
CA ARG A 104 -20.20 34.84 -6.80
C ARG A 104 -20.32 33.74 -7.86
N ALA A 105 -21.12 33.97 -8.90
CA ALA A 105 -21.25 33.03 -10.01
C ALA A 105 -19.94 32.90 -10.80
N ILE A 106 -19.25 34.01 -11.05
CA ILE A 106 -17.92 34.02 -11.68
C ILE A 106 -16.91 33.26 -10.82
N ALA A 107 -16.85 33.57 -9.52
CA ALA A 107 -15.96 32.88 -8.59
C ALA A 107 -16.27 31.37 -8.51
N CYS A 108 -17.54 30.98 -8.59
CA CYS A 108 -17.95 29.58 -8.64
C CYS A 108 -17.36 28.89 -9.88
N ALA A 109 -17.56 29.46 -11.07
CA ALA A 109 -17.03 28.91 -12.32
C ALA A 109 -15.50 28.78 -12.30
N PHE A 110 -14.81 29.83 -11.82
CA PHE A 110 -13.35 29.83 -11.65
C PHE A 110 -12.88 28.72 -10.70
N ASN A 111 -13.47 28.65 -9.49
CA ASN A 111 -13.11 27.64 -8.49
C ASN A 111 -13.40 26.23 -8.98
N SER A 112 -14.47 26.03 -9.75
CA SER A 112 -14.78 24.76 -10.38
C SER A 112 -13.73 24.36 -11.41
N ALA A 113 -13.29 25.28 -12.27
CA ALA A 113 -12.24 25.01 -13.27
C ALA A 113 -10.91 24.63 -12.61
N LEU A 114 -10.51 25.39 -11.58
CA LEU A 114 -9.31 25.09 -10.79
C LEU A 114 -9.42 23.74 -10.10
N SER A 115 -10.54 23.46 -9.43
CA SER A 115 -10.74 22.20 -8.70
C SER A 115 -10.73 20.99 -9.65
N ASP A 116 -11.40 21.09 -10.80
CA ASP A 116 -11.39 20.02 -11.83
C ASP A 116 -9.97 19.77 -12.34
N SER A 117 -9.19 20.83 -12.58
CA SER A 117 -7.79 20.70 -13.02
C SER A 117 -6.93 19.99 -11.96
N VAL A 118 -7.10 20.30 -10.67
CA VAL A 118 -6.37 19.65 -9.57
C VAL A 118 -6.77 18.18 -9.43
N ILE A 119 -8.06 17.86 -9.50
CA ILE A 119 -8.57 16.48 -9.41
C ILE A 119 -8.06 15.62 -10.58
N ARG A 120 -7.92 16.20 -11.78
CA ARG A 120 -7.33 15.50 -12.92
C ARG A 120 -5.82 15.35 -12.75
N ALA A 121 -5.15 16.38 -12.22
CA ALA A 121 -3.71 16.35 -11.98
C ALA A 121 -3.30 15.24 -11.01
N THR A 122 -4.08 14.96 -9.96
CA THR A 122 -3.75 13.88 -9.01
C THR A 122 -3.61 12.51 -9.67
N LYS A 123 -4.36 12.24 -10.74
CA LYS A 123 -4.27 10.97 -11.49
C LYS A 123 -3.04 10.89 -12.39
N VAL A 124 -2.57 12.02 -12.89
CA VAL A 124 -1.43 12.09 -13.83
C VAL A 124 -0.11 12.24 -13.07
N LEU A 125 -0.12 12.88 -11.89
CA LEU A 125 1.09 13.09 -11.08
C LEU A 125 1.80 11.77 -10.71
N ASP A 126 1.05 10.67 -10.57
CA ASP A 126 1.63 9.34 -10.33
C ASP A 126 2.47 8.81 -11.49
N THR A 127 2.21 9.29 -12.72
CA THR A 127 3.01 8.89 -13.91
C THR A 127 4.37 9.59 -13.98
N PHE A 128 4.52 10.71 -13.27
CA PHE A 128 5.79 11.42 -13.17
C PHE A 128 6.69 10.89 -12.06
N ARG A 129 6.21 9.91 -11.27
CA ARG A 129 7.06 9.19 -10.32
C ARG A 129 7.94 8.20 -11.06
N SER A 130 9.22 8.13 -10.69
CA SER A 130 10.22 7.27 -11.32
C SER A 130 9.84 5.79 -11.22
N LYS A 131 10.13 5.01 -12.27
CA LYS A 131 9.81 3.58 -12.35
C LYS A 131 10.46 2.75 -11.23
N ASP A 132 11.65 3.17 -10.79
CA ASP A 132 12.44 2.55 -9.71
C ASP A 132 11.65 2.42 -8.39
N GLU A 133 10.65 3.27 -8.15
CA GLU A 133 9.88 3.26 -6.90
C GLU A 133 8.83 2.14 -6.83
N ARG A 134 8.35 1.63 -7.97
CA ARG A 134 7.41 0.49 -7.98
C ARG A 134 8.11 -0.82 -7.65
N GLU A 135 9.33 -0.99 -8.13
CA GLU A 135 10.17 -2.17 -7.88
C GLU A 135 10.64 -2.20 -6.42
N ALA A 136 10.99 -1.04 -5.84
CA ALA A 136 11.36 -0.93 -4.42
C ALA A 136 10.22 -1.33 -3.46
N VAL A 137 8.96 -1.07 -3.81
CA VAL A 137 7.81 -1.50 -3.00
C VAL A 137 7.62 -3.02 -3.10
N GLU A 138 7.75 -3.62 -4.28
CA GLU A 138 7.68 -5.08 -4.42
C GLU A 138 8.82 -5.80 -3.69
N GLU A 139 10.05 -5.27 -3.75
CA GLU A 139 11.19 -5.80 -3.00
C GLU A 139 10.99 -5.68 -1.49
N ALA A 140 10.52 -4.53 -1.01
CA ALA A 140 10.23 -4.33 0.41
C ALA A 140 9.17 -5.30 0.95
N TYR A 141 8.26 -5.80 0.11
CA TYR A 141 7.29 -6.83 0.50
C TYR A 141 7.81 -8.27 0.31
N LYS A 142 8.72 -8.52 -0.64
CA LYS A 142 9.38 -9.83 -0.83
C LYS A 142 10.31 -10.19 0.32
N ASP A 143 11.01 -9.22 0.89
CA ASP A 143 11.94 -9.43 2.00
C ASP A 143 11.23 -9.90 3.29
N TYR A 144 9.92 -9.64 3.43
CA TYR A 144 9.08 -10.19 4.51
C TYR A 144 8.46 -11.55 4.19
N ALA A 145 8.54 -12.03 2.95
CA ALA A 145 7.99 -13.33 2.55
C ALA A 145 9.01 -14.47 2.66
N SER A 146 10.31 -14.17 2.65
CA SER A 146 11.38 -15.18 2.71
C SER A 146 11.87 -15.38 4.15
N GLU A 147 11.00 -15.88 5.04
CA GLU A 147 11.46 -16.31 6.37
C GLU A 147 12.29 -17.60 6.24
N PRO A 148 13.48 -17.68 6.87
CA PRO A 148 14.25 -18.93 6.90
C PRO A 148 13.45 -20.04 7.60
N ALA A 149 13.67 -21.29 7.17
CA ALA A 149 12.99 -22.44 7.74
C ALA A 149 13.17 -22.50 9.26
N THR A 150 12.10 -22.84 9.99
CA THR A 150 12.17 -22.96 11.44
C THR A 150 13.01 -24.17 11.86
N GLU A 151 13.62 -24.11 13.04
CA GLU A 151 14.44 -25.20 13.59
C GLU A 151 13.69 -26.55 13.59
N LYS A 152 12.40 -26.54 13.98
CA LYS A 152 11.55 -27.73 13.94
C LYS A 152 11.32 -28.29 12.53
N GLN A 153 11.20 -27.43 11.52
CA GLN A 153 11.06 -27.87 10.14
C GLN A 153 12.37 -28.44 9.61
N ARG A 154 13.51 -27.85 9.98
CA ARG A 154 14.83 -28.39 9.64
C ARG A 154 15.05 -29.74 10.29
N ASP A 155 14.79 -29.88 11.59
CA ASP A 155 14.94 -31.15 12.31
C ASP A 155 14.04 -32.24 11.73
N TYR A 156 12.79 -31.91 11.41
CA TYR A 156 11.86 -32.87 10.83
C TYR A 156 12.25 -33.25 9.39
N LEU A 157 12.66 -32.29 8.58
CA LEU A 157 13.15 -32.56 7.23
C LEU A 157 14.44 -33.40 7.24
N THR A 158 15.37 -33.13 8.17
CA THR A 158 16.57 -33.96 8.40
C THR A 158 16.19 -35.41 8.72
N GLN A 159 15.19 -35.63 9.57
CA GLN A 159 14.68 -36.97 9.86
C GLN A 159 14.09 -37.66 8.62
N LEU A 160 13.29 -36.94 7.82
CA LEU A 160 12.70 -37.49 6.60
C LEU A 160 13.76 -37.83 5.53
N VAL A 161 14.76 -36.98 5.36
CA VAL A 161 15.90 -37.21 4.44
C VAL A 161 16.70 -38.45 4.87
N HIS A 162 16.90 -38.65 6.18
CA HIS A 162 17.55 -39.85 6.70
C HIS A 162 16.76 -41.14 6.46
N ILE A 163 15.44 -41.06 6.27
CA ILE A 163 14.58 -42.22 6.06
C ILE A 163 14.37 -42.50 4.56
N ASN A 164 14.21 -41.45 3.75
CA ASN A 164 13.73 -41.57 2.38
C ASN A 164 14.79 -41.35 1.29
N CYS A 165 16.00 -40.88 1.62
CA CYS A 165 17.06 -40.60 0.63
C CYS A 165 18.24 -41.58 0.72
N GLU A 166 18.77 -41.93 -0.46
CA GLU A 166 20.03 -42.63 -0.70
C GLU A 166 21.23 -41.76 -0.25
N GLU A 167 22.40 -42.39 -0.06
CA GLU A 167 23.57 -41.79 0.62
C GLU A 167 24.08 -40.49 -0.06
N GLU A 168 24.14 -40.44 -1.39
CA GLU A 168 24.58 -39.25 -2.13
C GLU A 168 23.57 -38.09 -2.12
N GLU A 169 22.26 -38.40 -2.15
CA GLU A 169 21.20 -37.38 -2.10
C GLU A 169 21.04 -36.81 -0.68
N ARG A 170 21.25 -37.67 0.33
CA ARG A 170 21.23 -37.30 1.74
C ARG A 170 22.27 -36.25 2.08
N GLU A 171 23.51 -36.40 1.62
CA GLU A 171 24.56 -35.42 1.91
C GLU A 171 24.27 -34.05 1.29
N ARG A 172 23.67 -34.02 0.09
CA ARG A 172 23.27 -32.78 -0.58
C ARG A 172 22.18 -32.04 0.20
N TRP A 173 21.14 -32.77 0.62
CA TRP A 173 20.05 -32.20 1.42
C TRP A 173 20.52 -31.73 2.79
N LEU A 174 21.34 -32.50 3.49
CA LEU A 174 21.88 -32.11 4.80
C LEU A 174 22.75 -30.85 4.70
N SER A 175 23.51 -30.70 3.61
CA SER A 175 24.30 -29.48 3.36
C SER A 175 23.40 -28.25 3.21
N GLN A 176 22.30 -28.36 2.45
CA GLN A 176 21.34 -27.26 2.25
C GLN A 176 20.55 -26.92 3.53
N ILE A 177 20.19 -27.92 4.33
CA ILE A 177 19.47 -27.74 5.60
C ILE A 177 20.37 -27.05 6.64
N ASN A 178 21.63 -27.48 6.74
CA ASN A 178 22.59 -26.95 7.72
C ASN A 178 23.13 -25.57 7.32
N ALA A 179 23.22 -25.28 6.02
CA ALA A 179 23.57 -23.95 5.52
C ALA A 179 22.47 -22.90 5.77
N GLY A 180 21.26 -23.32 6.15
CA GLY A 180 20.14 -22.41 6.44
C GLY A 180 19.58 -21.72 5.19
N GLU A 181 19.91 -22.25 4.01
CA GLU A 181 19.51 -21.70 2.71
C GLU A 181 18.03 -21.97 2.38
N LEU A 182 17.39 -22.89 3.12
CA LEU A 182 15.98 -23.24 2.93
C LEU A 182 15.05 -22.23 3.58
N THR A 183 14.14 -21.69 2.78
CA THR A 183 13.02 -20.91 3.28
C THR A 183 11.96 -21.82 3.92
N LYS A 184 11.09 -21.23 4.74
CA LYS A 184 9.99 -21.93 5.39
C LYS A 184 9.04 -22.63 4.41
N ASP A 185 8.78 -22.02 3.27
CA ASP A 185 7.87 -22.53 2.24
C ASP A 185 8.52 -23.65 1.43
N GLU A 186 9.82 -23.58 1.17
CA GLU A 186 10.57 -24.65 0.54
C GLU A 186 10.69 -25.85 1.47
N ALA A 187 11.02 -25.63 2.75
CA ALA A 187 11.06 -26.69 3.74
C ALA A 187 9.69 -27.38 3.90
N SER A 188 8.60 -26.61 3.91
CA SER A 188 7.24 -27.18 4.01
C SER A 188 6.85 -27.98 2.76
N ARG A 189 7.27 -27.55 1.56
CA ARG A 189 7.06 -28.29 0.31
C ARG A 189 7.87 -29.58 0.26
N ALA A 190 9.14 -29.53 0.66
CA ALA A 190 10.01 -30.70 0.73
C ALA A 190 9.46 -31.73 1.73
N ILE A 191 9.03 -31.28 2.91
CA ILE A 191 8.37 -32.15 3.90
C ILE A 191 7.14 -32.84 3.31
N ALA A 192 6.29 -32.09 2.59
CA ALA A 192 5.09 -32.66 1.96
C ALA A 192 5.40 -33.66 0.84
N GLN A 193 6.53 -33.52 0.15
CA GLN A 193 6.98 -34.47 -0.87
C GLN A 193 7.53 -35.76 -0.25
N PHE A 194 8.27 -35.68 0.85
CA PHE A 194 8.82 -36.85 1.54
C PHE A 194 7.81 -37.57 2.44
N ALA A 195 6.73 -36.90 2.84
CA ALA A 195 5.68 -37.49 3.69
C ALA A 195 4.56 -38.20 2.90
N ASN A 196 4.55 -38.06 1.57
CA ASN A 196 3.72 -38.84 0.64
C ASN A 196 4.48 -40.05 0.12
#